data_AF-A0A976CE69-F1
#
_entry.id   AF-A0A976CE69-F1
#
_cell.length_a   1.000
_cell.length_b   1.000
_cell.length_c   1.000
_cell.angle_alpha   90.00
_cell.angle_beta   90.00
_cell.angle_gamma   90.00
#
_symmetry.space_group_name_H-M   'P 1'
#
loop_
_entity.id
_entity.type
_entity.pdbx_description
1 polymer ?
#
loop_
_entity_poly.entity_id
_entity_poly.type
_entity_poly.pdbx_seq_one_letter_code
_entity_poly.pdbx_strand_id
1 'polypeptide(L)'
;MFNKIRKYFKDSFARKKARRFFQKYPYEIITCETAQYGKVEYAVWKNPIADITILNEDEINFYKKFIKKGDLCIDIGANVGDTTVPMAIVAEKEGLTLAFEPNPHIFEITKANAALNQDKTNIVPIPYAITETEGDFFYSSSEASFGNGGISQSKEETKKHGKFVLEQKISGVNLEAYLLKNYPQYIDKLSYIKIDTEGYDIIILNSIQNLIKKYTPFLVVECFS
;
A
#
# COMPACT_ATOMS: atom_id res chain seq x y z
N MET A 1 35.82 -12.43 -1.42
CA MET A 1 35.60 -11.41 -2.46
C MET A 1 34.81 -11.97 -3.67
N PHE A 2 35.23 -13.10 -4.26
CA PHE A 2 34.53 -13.77 -5.38
C PHE A 2 33.03 -14.07 -5.16
N ASN A 3 32.63 -14.56 -3.99
CA ASN A 3 31.22 -14.87 -3.70
C ASN A 3 30.31 -13.63 -3.67
N LYS A 4 30.82 -12.46 -3.24
CA LYS A 4 30.06 -11.20 -3.25
C LYS A 4 29.83 -10.71 -4.68
N ILE A 5 30.86 -10.81 -5.54
CA ILE A 5 30.77 -10.42 -6.95
C ILE A 5 29.77 -11.33 -7.70
N ARG A 6 29.84 -12.65 -7.48
CA ARG A 6 28.91 -13.60 -8.10
C ARG A 6 27.46 -13.35 -7.66
N LYS A 7 27.23 -13.07 -6.37
CA LYS A 7 25.90 -12.70 -5.85
C LYS A 7 25.38 -11.42 -6.52
N TYR A 8 26.20 -10.39 -6.60
CA TYR A 8 25.85 -9.12 -7.25
C TYR A 8 25.38 -9.31 -8.71
N PHE A 9 26.12 -10.08 -9.52
CA PHE A 9 25.72 -10.35 -10.91
C PHE A 9 24.42 -11.14 -11.01
N LYS A 10 24.22 -12.13 -10.12
CA LYS A 10 22.97 -12.90 -10.06
C LYS A 10 21.78 -12.00 -9.74
N ASP A 11 21.90 -11.14 -8.74
CA ASP A 11 20.84 -10.22 -8.31
C ASP A 11 20.57 -9.16 -9.39
N SER A 12 21.62 -8.65 -10.04
CA SER A 12 21.50 -7.74 -11.17
C SER A 12 20.78 -8.37 -12.36
N PHE A 13 21.06 -9.63 -12.67
CA PHE A 13 20.37 -10.36 -13.74
C PHE A 13 18.89 -10.59 -13.40
N ALA A 14 18.60 -10.97 -12.15
CA ALA A 14 17.24 -11.15 -11.66
C ALA A 14 16.43 -9.84 -11.78
N ARG A 15 16.98 -8.70 -11.34
CA ARG A 15 16.36 -7.37 -11.53
C ARG A 15 16.10 -7.05 -12.99
N LYS A 16 17.09 -7.27 -13.87
CA LYS A 16 16.94 -6.99 -15.30
C LYS A 16 15.85 -7.85 -15.95
N LYS A 17 15.72 -9.11 -15.53
CA LYS A 17 14.65 -10.01 -15.97
C LYS A 17 13.29 -9.51 -15.49
N ALA A 18 13.17 -9.20 -14.20
CA ALA A 18 11.96 -8.72 -13.57
C ALA A 18 11.43 -7.43 -14.21
N ARG A 19 12.31 -6.52 -14.66
CA ARG A 19 11.91 -5.27 -15.33
C ARG A 19 11.32 -5.49 -16.72
N ARG A 20 11.59 -6.62 -17.36
CA ARG A 20 11.31 -6.86 -18.80
C ARG A 20 10.27 -7.93 -19.06
N PHE A 21 10.14 -8.90 -18.16
CA PHE A 21 9.25 -10.05 -18.31
C PHE A 21 8.44 -10.25 -17.03
N PHE A 22 7.13 -10.29 -17.18
CA PHE A 22 6.24 -10.56 -16.06
C PHE A 22 6.41 -12.02 -15.60
N GLN A 23 6.53 -12.18 -14.30
CA GLN A 23 6.36 -13.45 -13.60
C GLN A 23 5.85 -13.12 -12.20
N LYS A 24 5.02 -14.00 -11.63
CA LYS A 24 4.62 -13.86 -10.23
C LYS A 24 5.80 -14.22 -9.32
N TYR A 25 5.99 -13.44 -8.27
CA TYR A 25 6.97 -13.71 -7.22
C TYR A 25 6.26 -14.14 -5.95
N PRO A 26 6.78 -15.15 -5.23
CA PRO A 26 6.23 -15.53 -3.93
C PRO A 26 6.55 -14.45 -2.87
N TYR A 27 5.98 -14.62 -1.69
CA TYR A 27 6.48 -13.98 -0.47
C TYR A 27 7.09 -15.02 0.46
N GLU A 28 7.92 -14.57 1.40
CA GLU A 28 8.32 -15.35 2.57
C GLU A 28 7.87 -14.63 3.83
N ILE A 29 7.38 -15.38 4.81
CA ILE A 29 7.06 -14.84 6.13
C ILE A 29 8.37 -14.72 6.92
N ILE A 30 8.60 -13.53 7.45
CA ILE A 30 9.63 -13.27 8.45
C ILE A 30 8.97 -12.86 9.76
N THR A 31 9.72 -12.94 10.86
CA THR A 31 9.27 -12.46 12.16
C THR A 31 10.22 -11.38 12.65
N CYS A 32 9.64 -10.26 13.07
CA CYS A 32 10.31 -9.13 13.70
C CYS A 32 9.98 -9.17 15.20
N GLU A 33 10.97 -8.91 16.05
CA GLU A 33 10.73 -8.69 17.47
C GLU A 33 10.58 -7.19 17.70
N THR A 34 9.49 -6.79 18.35
CA THR A 34 9.25 -5.41 18.77
C THR A 34 9.22 -5.33 20.29
N ALA A 35 9.75 -4.25 20.85
CA ALA A 35 9.85 -4.04 22.28
C ALA A 35 8.47 -3.96 22.97
N GLN A 36 7.49 -3.37 22.30
CA GLN A 36 6.15 -3.16 22.86
C GLN A 36 5.10 -4.16 22.36
N TYR A 37 5.19 -4.62 21.10
CA TYR A 37 4.15 -5.44 20.48
C TYR A 37 4.57 -6.92 20.31
N GLY A 38 5.76 -7.28 20.81
CA GLY A 38 6.32 -8.62 20.72
C GLY A 38 6.59 -9.03 19.27
N LYS A 39 6.36 -10.30 18.97
CA LYS A 39 6.53 -10.87 17.63
C LYS A 39 5.50 -10.33 16.65
N VAL A 40 6.00 -9.76 15.56
CA VAL A 40 5.21 -9.33 14.41
C VAL A 40 5.69 -10.10 13.19
N GLU A 41 4.76 -10.77 12.51
CA GLU A 41 5.03 -11.48 11.27
C GLU A 41 4.81 -10.57 10.06
N TYR A 42 5.61 -10.76 9.02
CA TYR A 42 5.56 -9.94 7.82
C TYR A 42 5.82 -10.78 6.57
N ALA A 43 4.92 -10.69 5.58
CA ALA A 43 5.06 -11.29 4.27
C ALA A 43 5.93 -10.39 3.38
N VAL A 44 7.18 -10.78 3.18
CA VAL A 44 8.15 -10.05 2.34
C VAL A 44 8.04 -10.54 0.90
N TRP A 45 7.64 -9.65 -0.01
CA TRP A 45 7.58 -9.96 -1.43
C TRP A 45 8.97 -10.23 -2.00
N LYS A 46 9.15 -11.36 -2.69
CA LYS A 46 10.44 -11.77 -3.26
C LYS A 46 10.68 -11.25 -4.67
N ASN A 47 10.02 -10.16 -5.05
CA ASN A 47 10.33 -9.47 -6.29
C ASN A 47 11.74 -8.86 -6.18
N PRO A 48 12.67 -9.16 -7.11
CA PRO A 48 14.04 -8.66 -7.06
C PRO A 48 14.19 -7.14 -7.13
N ILE A 49 13.14 -6.43 -7.55
CA ILE A 49 13.13 -4.98 -7.71
C ILE A 49 12.47 -4.29 -6.52
N ALA A 50 11.60 -5.00 -5.79
CA ALA A 50 10.95 -4.44 -4.62
C ALA A 50 11.98 -4.21 -3.51
N ASP A 51 11.86 -3.07 -2.84
CA ASP A 51 12.59 -2.82 -1.62
C ASP A 51 12.05 -3.71 -0.50
N ILE A 52 12.97 -4.21 0.32
CA ILE A 52 12.62 -5.02 1.48
C ILE A 52 12.57 -4.08 2.68
N THR A 53 11.38 -3.54 2.93
CA THR A 53 11.08 -2.81 4.16
C THR A 53 10.61 -3.80 5.21
N ILE A 54 11.22 -3.74 6.40
CA ILE A 54 10.88 -4.60 7.54
C ILE A 54 10.58 -3.68 8.71
N LEU A 55 9.46 -3.97 9.37
CA LEU A 55 9.03 -3.26 10.56
C LEU A 55 10.17 -3.14 11.58
N ASN A 56 10.47 -1.90 11.96
CA ASN A 56 11.41 -1.58 13.02
C ASN A 56 10.82 -0.59 14.05
N GLU A 57 11.52 -0.42 15.18
CA GLU A 57 11.05 0.44 16.27
C GLU A 57 10.93 1.91 15.87
N ASP A 58 11.79 2.41 14.98
CA ASP A 58 11.77 3.81 14.56
C ASP A 58 10.52 4.11 13.73
N GLU A 59 10.11 3.19 12.85
CA GLU A 59 8.85 3.27 12.12
C GLU A 59 7.65 3.27 13.07
N ILE A 60 7.61 2.33 14.02
CA ILE A 60 6.56 2.27 15.04
C ILE A 60 6.48 3.59 15.83
N ASN A 61 7.62 4.13 16.24
CA ASN A 61 7.70 5.38 17.00
C ASN A 61 7.32 6.60 16.16
N PHE A 62 7.51 6.57 14.84
CA PHE A 62 6.98 7.60 13.95
C PHE A 62 5.45 7.60 13.97
N TYR A 63 4.82 6.45 13.75
CA TYR A 63 3.36 6.35 13.69
C TYR A 63 2.67 6.67 15.03
N LYS A 64 3.27 6.30 16.17
CA LYS A 64 2.78 6.63 17.52
C LYS A 64 2.59 8.12 17.79
N LYS A 65 3.25 9.00 17.02
CA LYS A 65 3.08 10.46 17.15
C LYS A 65 1.71 10.93 16.68
N PHE A 66 1.07 10.15 15.80
CA PHE A 66 -0.13 10.57 15.06
C PHE A 66 -1.28 9.58 15.18
N ILE A 67 -0.99 8.31 15.47
CA ILE A 67 -1.97 7.22 15.62
C ILE A 67 -2.03 6.78 17.07
N LYS A 68 -3.24 6.53 17.56
CA LYS A 68 -3.54 5.97 18.89
C LYS A 68 -4.27 4.64 18.76
N LYS A 69 -4.20 3.85 19.82
CA LYS A 69 -5.01 2.63 19.98
C LYS A 69 -6.49 2.94 19.72
N GLY A 70 -7.12 2.17 18.84
CA GLY A 70 -8.53 2.32 18.51
C GLY A 70 -8.83 3.21 17.30
N ASP A 71 -7.83 3.88 16.74
CA ASP A 71 -7.99 4.81 15.61
C ASP A 71 -8.35 4.11 14.29
N LEU A 72 -8.98 4.89 13.40
CA LEU A 72 -9.16 4.54 11.99
C LEU A 72 -8.00 5.16 11.18
N CYS A 73 -7.28 4.29 10.48
CA CYS A 73 -6.15 4.63 9.61
C CYS A 73 -6.46 4.23 8.17
N ILE A 74 -6.08 5.07 7.21
CA ILE A 74 -6.30 4.80 5.78
C ILE A 74 -4.96 4.84 5.05
N ASP A 75 -4.66 3.76 4.33
CA ASP A 75 -3.47 3.61 3.50
C ASP A 75 -3.89 3.52 2.03
N ILE A 76 -3.66 4.60 1.27
CA ILE A 76 -4.01 4.69 -0.16
C ILE A 76 -2.75 4.47 -0.99
N GLY A 77 -2.78 3.43 -1.83
CA GLY A 77 -1.58 2.91 -2.46
C GLY A 77 -0.78 2.07 -1.46
N ALA A 78 -1.48 1.14 -0.80
CA ALA A 78 -0.92 0.33 0.29
C ALA A 78 0.24 -0.56 -0.15
N ASN A 79 0.38 -0.82 -1.45
CA ASN A 79 1.42 -1.66 -2.03
C ASN A 79 1.52 -2.99 -1.28
N VAL A 80 2.72 -3.44 -0.91
CA VAL A 80 2.94 -4.68 -0.16
C VAL A 80 2.49 -4.61 1.30
N GLY A 81 2.06 -3.45 1.80
CA GLY A 81 1.60 -3.25 3.18
C GLY A 81 2.68 -2.81 4.16
N ASP A 82 3.79 -2.23 3.66
CA ASP A 82 4.93 -1.78 4.46
C ASP A 82 4.63 -0.56 5.32
N THR A 83 3.71 0.29 4.88
CA THR A 83 3.10 1.32 5.72
C THR A 83 1.86 0.83 6.46
N THR A 84 1.09 -0.09 5.86
CA THR A 84 -0.15 -0.62 6.43
C THR A 84 0.07 -1.33 7.77
N VAL A 85 1.03 -2.26 7.82
CA VAL A 85 1.29 -3.07 9.03
C VAL A 85 1.74 -2.20 10.21
N PRO A 86 2.74 -1.30 10.10
CA PRO A 86 3.10 -0.44 11.23
C PRO A 86 1.96 0.46 11.68
N MET A 87 1.17 1.03 10.76
CA MET A 87 -0.03 1.80 11.10
C MET A 87 -1.00 0.98 11.95
N ALA A 88 -1.28 -0.27 11.52
CA ALA A 88 -2.19 -1.16 12.22
C ALA A 88 -1.66 -1.69 13.55
N ILE A 89 -0.34 -1.89 13.68
CA ILE A 89 0.30 -2.25 14.96
C ILE A 89 0.08 -1.14 15.99
N VAL A 90 0.20 0.13 15.60
CA VAL A 90 -0.01 1.26 16.51
C VAL A 90 -1.49 1.50 16.81
N ALA A 91 -2.38 1.30 15.83
CA ALA A 91 -3.83 1.37 16.04
C ALA A 91 -4.36 0.20 16.88
N GLU A 92 -3.60 -0.90 16.96
CA GLU A 92 -3.93 -2.16 17.62
C GLU A 92 -5.23 -2.79 17.11
N LYS A 93 -5.63 -3.93 17.70
CA LYS A 93 -6.80 -4.70 17.24
C LYS A 93 -8.12 -3.94 17.43
N GLU A 94 -8.17 -3.00 18.36
CA GLU A 94 -9.34 -2.15 18.60
C GLU A 94 -9.50 -1.04 17.55
N GLY A 95 -8.42 -0.73 16.81
CA GLY A 95 -8.44 0.17 15.67
C GLY A 95 -8.90 -0.51 14.40
N LEU A 96 -8.77 0.21 13.29
CA LEU A 96 -9.04 -0.29 11.94
C LEU A 96 -8.08 0.37 10.96
N THR A 97 -7.34 -0.43 10.21
CA THR A 97 -6.52 0.06 9.10
C THR A 97 -7.09 -0.43 7.78
N LEU A 98 -7.49 0.49 6.92
CA LEU A 98 -8.00 0.21 5.58
C LEU A 98 -6.86 0.37 4.56
N ALA A 99 -6.51 -0.71 3.86
CA ALA A 99 -5.40 -0.75 2.92
C ALA A 99 -5.91 -0.87 1.48
N PHE A 100 -5.90 0.24 0.74
CA PHE A 100 -6.37 0.31 -0.64
C PHE A 100 -5.22 0.03 -1.61
N GLU A 101 -5.29 -1.11 -2.30
CA GLU A 101 -4.30 -1.52 -3.31
C GLU A 101 -5.02 -2.10 -4.55
N PRO A 102 -5.07 -1.37 -5.67
CA PRO A 102 -5.78 -1.80 -6.87
C PRO A 102 -5.07 -2.88 -7.69
N ASN A 103 -3.74 -3.02 -7.58
CA ASN A 103 -2.98 -3.92 -8.41
C ASN A 103 -3.15 -5.37 -7.92
N PRO A 104 -3.80 -6.25 -8.69
CA PRO A 104 -4.10 -7.62 -8.26
C PRO A 104 -2.85 -8.47 -8.01
N HIS A 105 -1.69 -8.09 -8.54
CA HIS A 105 -0.45 -8.82 -8.28
C HIS A 105 0.17 -8.46 -6.93
N ILE A 106 0.05 -7.19 -6.52
CA ILE A 106 0.55 -6.71 -5.23
C ILE A 106 -0.47 -6.99 -4.13
N PHE A 107 -1.77 -6.86 -4.44
CA PHE A 107 -2.88 -7.06 -3.50
C PHE A 107 -2.82 -8.41 -2.76
N GLU A 108 -2.32 -9.46 -3.41
CA GLU A 108 -2.09 -10.77 -2.77
C GLU A 108 -1.10 -10.69 -1.60
N ILE A 109 -0.09 -9.81 -1.69
CA ILE A 109 0.90 -9.56 -0.63
C ILE A 109 0.27 -8.72 0.48
N THR A 110 -0.44 -7.64 0.13
CA THR A 110 -1.19 -6.81 1.09
C THR A 110 -2.16 -7.67 1.90
N LYS A 111 -2.87 -8.58 1.22
CA LYS A 111 -3.81 -9.53 1.83
C LYS A 111 -3.10 -10.54 2.72
N ALA A 112 -1.93 -11.04 2.32
CA ALA A 112 -1.13 -11.90 3.18
C ALA A 112 -0.73 -11.15 4.45
N ASN A 113 -0.20 -9.92 4.34
CA ASN A 113 0.16 -9.10 5.49
C ASN A 113 -1.03 -8.76 6.40
N ALA A 114 -2.21 -8.49 5.83
CA ALA A 114 -3.43 -8.26 6.60
C ALA A 114 -3.93 -9.50 7.38
N ALA A 115 -3.61 -10.69 6.89
CA ALA A 115 -3.96 -11.95 7.55
C ALA A 115 -2.96 -12.37 8.64
N LEU A 116 -1.80 -11.71 8.71
CA LEU A 116 -0.82 -11.89 9.79
C LEU A 116 -1.19 -11.01 10.99
N ASN A 117 -0.75 -11.41 12.18
CA ASN A 117 -0.90 -10.60 13.42
C ASN A 117 -2.34 -10.24 13.80
N GLN A 118 -3.33 -11.10 13.50
CA GLN A 118 -4.75 -10.85 13.80
C GLN A 118 -5.05 -10.76 15.30
N ASP A 119 -4.16 -11.23 16.16
CA ASP A 119 -4.23 -11.05 17.61
C ASP A 119 -3.86 -9.62 18.05
N LYS A 120 -3.15 -8.86 17.21
CA LYS A 120 -2.60 -7.53 17.49
C LYS A 120 -3.18 -6.41 16.64
N THR A 121 -3.67 -6.73 15.44
CA THR A 121 -4.09 -5.73 14.44
C THR A 121 -5.46 -6.05 13.85
N ASN A 122 -6.08 -5.05 13.24
CA ASN A 122 -7.30 -5.18 12.45
C ASN A 122 -7.11 -4.47 11.11
N ILE A 123 -6.66 -5.22 10.10
CA ILE A 123 -6.39 -4.71 8.75
C ILE A 123 -7.45 -5.24 7.79
N VAL A 124 -8.03 -4.35 6.99
CA VAL A 124 -8.92 -4.72 5.88
C VAL A 124 -8.27 -4.32 4.55
N PRO A 125 -7.76 -5.27 3.76
CA PRO A 125 -7.24 -5.01 2.44
C PRO A 125 -8.40 -4.85 1.44
N ILE A 126 -8.37 -3.80 0.63
CA ILE A 126 -9.43 -3.41 -0.30
C ILE A 126 -8.84 -3.29 -1.72
N PRO A 127 -9.33 -4.07 -2.71
CA PRO A 127 -8.74 -4.13 -4.04
C PRO A 127 -9.24 -2.98 -4.95
N TYR A 128 -9.26 -1.75 -4.43
CA TYR A 128 -9.74 -0.58 -5.15
C TYR A 128 -8.70 0.53 -5.16
N ALA A 129 -8.68 1.28 -6.26
CA ALA A 129 -8.02 2.59 -6.29
C ALA A 129 -8.95 3.63 -5.64
N ILE A 130 -8.38 4.65 -5.01
CA ILE A 130 -9.16 5.81 -4.60
C ILE A 130 -9.17 6.81 -5.75
N THR A 131 -10.36 7.24 -6.13
CA THR A 131 -10.59 8.13 -7.28
C THR A 131 -11.63 9.19 -6.94
N GLU A 132 -11.69 10.26 -7.73
CA GLU A 132 -12.75 11.27 -7.58
C GLU A 132 -14.12 10.68 -7.92
N THR A 133 -14.19 9.94 -9.03
CA THR A 133 -15.40 9.27 -9.53
C THR A 133 -15.24 7.76 -9.54
N GLU A 134 -16.31 7.03 -9.23
CA GLU A 134 -16.33 5.58 -9.32
C GLU A 134 -16.26 5.12 -10.79
N GLY A 135 -15.59 4.01 -11.05
CA GLY A 135 -15.51 3.44 -12.39
C GLY A 135 -14.32 2.52 -12.60
N ASP A 136 -14.14 2.07 -13.83
CA ASP A 136 -13.03 1.20 -14.21
C ASP A 136 -11.88 1.99 -14.86
N PHE A 137 -10.67 1.76 -14.36
CA PHE A 137 -9.45 2.45 -14.78
C PHE A 137 -8.44 1.45 -15.35
N PHE A 138 -7.58 1.95 -16.24
CA PHE A 138 -6.40 1.21 -16.66
C PHE A 138 -5.30 1.38 -15.60
N TYR A 139 -4.52 0.33 -15.39
CA TYR A 139 -3.33 0.39 -14.54
C TYR A 139 -2.09 0.13 -15.38
N SER A 140 -1.07 0.97 -15.22
CA SER A 140 0.17 0.84 -15.96
C SER A 140 1.40 0.98 -15.07
N SER A 141 2.47 0.31 -15.47
CA SER A 141 3.76 0.28 -14.79
C SER A 141 4.90 0.55 -15.77
N SER A 142 5.95 1.20 -15.28
CA SER A 142 7.22 1.37 -16.00
C SER A 142 7.94 0.03 -16.20
N GLU A 143 7.60 -1.00 -15.42
CA GLU A 143 8.27 -2.30 -15.42
C GLU A 143 7.32 -3.49 -15.44
N ALA A 144 7.81 -4.59 -16.03
CA ALA A 144 6.99 -5.79 -16.22
C ALA A 144 6.60 -6.48 -14.91
N SER A 145 7.27 -6.15 -13.80
CA SER A 145 7.02 -6.76 -12.50
C SER A 145 5.75 -6.21 -11.83
N PHE A 146 5.27 -5.05 -12.31
CA PHE A 146 4.17 -4.29 -11.73
C PHE A 146 4.38 -4.00 -10.24
N GLY A 147 5.62 -3.88 -9.76
CA GLY A 147 5.91 -3.54 -8.37
C GLY A 147 5.68 -2.08 -8.02
N ASN A 148 5.51 -1.24 -9.04
CA ASN A 148 5.07 0.13 -8.89
C ASN A 148 4.26 0.57 -10.11
N GLY A 149 3.22 1.37 -9.97
CA GLY A 149 2.39 1.81 -11.10
C GLY A 149 1.21 2.69 -10.73
N GLY A 150 0.64 3.32 -11.75
CA GLY A 150 -0.42 4.31 -11.62
C GLY A 150 -1.63 4.00 -12.48
N ILE A 151 -2.74 4.66 -12.14
CA ILE A 151 -4.01 4.52 -12.84
C ILE A 151 -4.16 5.56 -13.97
N SER A 152 -4.98 5.26 -14.97
CA SER A 152 -5.33 6.16 -16.07
C SER A 152 -6.75 5.93 -16.54
N GLN A 153 -7.42 6.97 -17.04
CA GLN A 153 -8.81 6.87 -17.50
C GLN A 153 -8.89 6.24 -18.90
N SER A 154 -7.89 6.49 -19.73
CA SER A 154 -7.81 5.96 -21.10
C SER A 154 -6.57 5.07 -21.31
N LYS A 155 -6.65 4.18 -22.30
CA LYS A 155 -5.50 3.33 -22.66
C LYS A 155 -4.39 4.17 -23.32
N GLU A 156 -4.74 5.27 -23.97
CA GLU A 156 -3.80 6.21 -24.57
C GLU A 156 -2.94 6.91 -23.50
N GLU A 157 -3.55 7.30 -22.38
CA GLU A 157 -2.86 7.89 -21.24
C GLU A 157 -1.84 6.94 -20.60
N THR A 158 -2.11 5.63 -20.58
CA THR A 158 -1.16 4.65 -20.00
C THR A 158 0.23 4.73 -20.64
N LYS A 159 0.33 5.13 -21.92
CA LYS A 159 1.61 5.29 -22.62
C LYS A 159 2.49 6.39 -22.03
N LYS A 160 1.91 7.34 -21.29
CA LYS A 160 2.63 8.39 -20.58
C LYS A 160 3.19 7.90 -19.24
N HIS A 161 2.53 6.91 -18.62
CA HIS A 161 2.81 6.47 -17.25
C HIS A 161 3.53 5.11 -17.17
N GLY A 162 3.51 4.29 -18.23
CA GLY A 162 4.13 2.99 -18.19
C GLY A 162 4.25 2.29 -19.55
N LYS A 163 5.22 1.38 -19.64
CA LYS A 163 5.39 0.50 -20.80
C LYS A 163 4.45 -0.71 -20.73
N PHE A 164 4.09 -1.12 -19.53
CA PHE A 164 3.31 -2.32 -19.26
C PHE A 164 1.94 -1.91 -18.72
N VAL A 165 0.89 -2.57 -19.18
CA VAL A 165 -0.50 -2.29 -18.80
C VAL A 165 -1.12 -3.61 -18.36
N LEU A 166 -1.88 -3.59 -17.27
CA LEU A 166 -2.65 -4.78 -16.88
C LEU A 166 -3.67 -5.12 -17.96
N GLU A 167 -3.90 -6.42 -18.17
CA GLU A 167 -4.90 -6.88 -19.14
C GLU A 167 -6.33 -6.53 -18.70
N GLN A 168 -6.58 -6.62 -17.39
CA GLN A 168 -7.85 -6.28 -16.78
C GLN A 168 -7.80 -4.86 -16.22
N LYS A 169 -8.94 -4.17 -16.31
CA LYS A 169 -9.13 -2.89 -15.62
C LYS A 169 -9.23 -3.13 -14.11
N ILE A 170 -8.89 -2.10 -13.35
CA ILE A 170 -9.10 -2.05 -11.90
C ILE A 170 -10.30 -1.16 -11.60
N SER A 171 -10.94 -1.38 -10.46
CA SER A 171 -12.07 -0.53 -10.03
C SER A 171 -11.59 0.59 -9.11
N GLY A 172 -12.04 1.81 -9.39
CA GLY A 172 -11.85 3.00 -8.57
C GLY A 172 -13.12 3.31 -7.77
N VAL A 173 -12.95 3.77 -6.53
CA VAL A 173 -14.04 4.20 -5.64
C VAL A 173 -13.74 5.57 -5.03
N ASN A 174 -14.79 6.34 -4.74
CA ASN A 174 -14.65 7.56 -3.94
C ASN A 174 -14.49 7.21 -2.46
N LEU A 175 -13.43 7.71 -1.81
CA LEU A 175 -13.12 7.36 -0.42
C LEU A 175 -14.23 7.77 0.56
N GLU A 176 -14.73 9.00 0.47
CA GLU A 176 -15.76 9.51 1.39
C GLU A 176 -17.04 8.68 1.29
N ALA A 177 -17.53 8.45 0.08
CA ALA A 177 -18.69 7.61 -0.15
C ALA A 177 -18.48 6.18 0.37
N TYR A 178 -17.30 5.61 0.12
CA TYR A 178 -16.95 4.26 0.56
C TYR A 178 -16.92 4.14 2.09
N LEU A 179 -16.29 5.08 2.80
CA LEU A 179 -16.22 5.05 4.26
C LEU A 179 -17.58 5.23 4.92
N LEU A 180 -18.37 6.21 4.47
CA LEU A 180 -19.70 6.49 5.04
C LEU A 180 -20.66 5.31 4.84
N LYS A 181 -20.52 4.58 3.73
CA LYS A 181 -21.34 3.40 3.43
C LYS A 181 -20.92 2.17 4.24
N ASN A 182 -19.61 1.87 4.30
CA ASN A 182 -19.13 0.58 4.79
C ASN A 182 -18.61 0.62 6.23
N TYR A 183 -18.16 1.77 6.71
CA TYR A 183 -17.54 1.94 8.03
C TYR A 183 -18.06 3.16 8.81
N PRO A 184 -19.39 3.44 8.83
CA PRO A 184 -19.93 4.60 9.53
C PRO A 184 -19.59 4.61 11.03
N GLN A 185 -19.42 3.44 11.65
CA GLN A 185 -19.08 3.28 13.07
C GLN A 185 -17.62 3.62 13.42
N TYR A 186 -16.74 3.73 12.41
CA TYR A 186 -15.32 4.07 12.62
C TYR A 186 -14.98 5.49 12.17
N ILE A 187 -15.88 6.19 11.47
CA ILE A 187 -15.55 7.45 10.80
C ILE A 187 -15.08 8.54 11.78
N ASP A 188 -15.68 8.62 12.97
CA ASP A 188 -15.32 9.60 14.00
C ASP A 188 -13.94 9.30 14.64
N LYS A 189 -13.33 8.16 14.32
CA LYS A 189 -11.98 7.78 14.76
C LYS A 189 -10.91 8.00 13.68
N LEU A 190 -11.27 8.58 12.54
CA LEU A 190 -10.34 8.83 11.45
C LEU A 190 -9.23 9.78 11.91
N SER A 191 -8.02 9.25 12.12
CA SER A 191 -6.89 10.03 12.64
C SER A 191 -5.72 10.13 11.67
N TYR A 192 -5.65 9.24 10.66
CA TYR A 192 -4.50 9.16 9.78
C TYR A 192 -4.88 8.75 8.36
N ILE A 193 -4.36 9.47 7.35
CA ILE A 193 -4.44 9.09 5.94
C ILE A 193 -3.05 9.19 5.31
N LYS A 194 -2.58 8.09 4.73
CA LYS A 194 -1.44 8.06 3.79
C LYS A 194 -1.98 8.07 2.36
N ILE A 195 -1.38 8.90 1.51
CA ILE A 195 -1.64 8.96 0.07
C ILE A 195 -0.30 8.88 -0.63
N ASP A 196 -0.06 7.76 -1.28
CA ASP A 196 1.17 7.51 -2.02
C ASP A 196 0.76 6.67 -3.22
N THR A 197 0.47 7.41 -4.27
CA THR A 197 0.07 6.89 -5.55
C THR A 197 1.05 7.41 -6.59
N GLU A 198 1.19 6.72 -7.70
CA GLU A 198 2.10 7.15 -8.77
C GLU A 198 1.51 8.32 -9.60
N GLY A 199 1.24 9.44 -8.94
CA GLY A 199 0.83 10.72 -9.55
C GLY A 199 -0.67 11.04 -9.53
N TYR A 200 -1.50 10.29 -8.78
CA TYR A 200 -2.94 10.55 -8.64
C TYR A 200 -3.30 11.29 -7.34
N ASP A 201 -2.28 11.66 -6.56
CA ASP A 201 -2.36 12.13 -5.16
C ASP A 201 -3.13 13.42 -5.05
N ILE A 202 -2.86 14.38 -5.94
CA ILE A 202 -3.53 15.69 -5.94
C ILE A 202 -5.03 15.55 -6.27
N ILE A 203 -5.41 14.60 -7.11
CA ILE A 203 -6.80 14.33 -7.47
C ILE A 203 -7.52 13.72 -6.26
N ILE A 204 -6.88 12.77 -5.59
CA ILE A 204 -7.41 12.16 -4.36
C ILE A 204 -7.55 13.19 -3.26
N LEU A 205 -6.53 14.01 -3.00
CA LEU A 205 -6.57 15.09 -2.01
C LEU A 205 -7.75 16.03 -2.25
N ASN A 206 -8.00 16.40 -3.50
CA ASN A 206 -9.13 17.25 -3.86
C ASN A 206 -10.48 16.55 -3.67
N SER A 207 -10.57 15.25 -3.91
CA SER A 207 -11.83 14.50 -3.74
C SER A 207 -12.20 14.24 -2.28
N ILE A 208 -11.24 14.30 -1.34
CA ILE A 208 -11.45 14.01 0.09
C ILE A 208 -11.44 15.27 0.99
N GLN A 209 -11.53 16.47 0.42
CA GLN A 209 -11.43 17.73 1.17
C GLN A 209 -12.45 17.82 2.33
N ASN A 210 -13.65 17.25 2.16
CA ASN A 210 -14.68 17.26 3.21
C ASN A 210 -14.28 16.38 4.40
N LEU A 211 -13.73 15.18 4.16
CA LEU A 211 -13.19 14.32 5.21
C LEU A 211 -12.07 15.04 5.98
N ILE A 212 -11.16 15.69 5.26
CA ILE A 212 -10.04 16.42 5.88
C ILE A 212 -10.56 17.55 6.77
N LYS A 213 -11.49 18.36 6.26
CA LYS A 213 -12.06 19.49 7.01
C LYS A 213 -12.85 19.03 8.24
N LYS A 214 -13.57 17.91 8.14
CA LYS A 214 -14.46 17.43 9.20
C LYS A 214 -13.72 16.69 10.31
N TYR A 215 -12.81 15.78 9.96
CA TYR A 215 -12.16 14.88 10.92
C TYR A 215 -10.71 15.27 11.23
N THR A 216 -10.11 16.16 10.44
CA THR A 216 -8.75 16.69 10.65
C THR A 216 -7.68 15.59 10.88
N PRO A 217 -7.62 14.55 10.04
CA PRO A 217 -6.61 13.51 10.19
C PRO A 217 -5.21 14.07 9.91
N PHE A 218 -4.19 13.41 10.46
CA PHE A 218 -2.83 13.59 10.01
C PHE A 218 -2.67 13.04 8.59
N LEU A 219 -2.07 13.83 7.71
CA LEU A 219 -1.90 13.48 6.29
C LEU A 219 -0.42 13.27 5.99
N VAL A 220 -0.09 12.13 5.38
CA VAL A 220 1.18 11.91 4.70
C VAL A 220 0.89 11.74 3.22
N VAL A 221 1.51 12.60 2.40
CA VAL A 221 1.28 12.62 0.96
C VAL A 221 2.62 12.67 0.25
N GLU A 222 2.81 11.78 -0.73
CA GLU A 222 3.90 11.93 -1.68
C GLU A 222 3.45 12.82 -2.85
N CYS A 223 4.18 13.91 -3.09
CA CYS A 223 3.85 14.85 -4.16
C CYS A 223 5.05 14.97 -5.09
N PHE A 224 4.97 14.30 -6.24
CA PHE A 224 5.92 14.47 -7.34
C PHE A 224 5.56 15.73 -8.13
N SER A 225 6.54 16.61 -8.33
CA SER A 225 6.44 17.81 -9.18
C SER A 225 6.98 17.58 -10.58
#